data_AF-A0A4Y2LW31-F1
#
_entry.id   AF-A0A4Y2LW31-F1
#
_cell.length_a   1.000
_cell.length_b   1.000
_cell.length_c   1.000
_cell.angle_alpha   90.00
_cell.angle_beta   90.00
_cell.angle_gamma   90.00
#
_symmetry.space_group_name_H-M   'P 1'
#
loop_
_entity.id
_entity.type
_entity.pdbx_description
1 polymer ?
#
loop_
_entity_poly.entity_id
_entity_poly.type
_entity_poly.pdbx_seq_one_letter_code
_entity_poly.pdbx_strand_id
1 'polypeptide(L)'
;MSLKLNLRKDELIAIAEEMGLTVPDKAKVVDLKALIESSDVYRDDIELVHNLIDTILEEKREKSERDKREYEIEKIKLAQLEKQLEIENARKNLVNTSQATEIVEPGSLTDNLESLIKSVKTLSIPVPVRSESFKLFFHSLEKAFQNKSVPNELKAEILLNILGERVNNLLAYVSQEDLCDYENIKQC
;
A
#
# COMPACT_ATOMS: atom_id res chain seq x y z
N MET A 1 -9.29 62.10 -13.16
CA MET A 1 -8.19 61.17 -13.48
C MET A 1 -8.81 59.98 -14.20
N SER A 2 -8.20 59.45 -15.25
CA SER A 2 -8.73 58.27 -15.95
C SER A 2 -7.94 57.03 -15.52
N LEU A 3 -8.64 56.00 -15.03
CA LEU A 3 -8.02 54.70 -14.74
C LEU A 3 -7.59 54.06 -16.06
N LYS A 4 -6.31 53.67 -16.16
CA LYS A 4 -5.86 52.85 -17.30
C LYS A 4 -6.30 51.40 -17.07
N LEU A 5 -7.46 51.04 -17.58
CA LEU A 5 -8.00 49.68 -17.55
C LEU A 5 -7.19 48.77 -18.49
N ASN A 6 -6.02 48.30 -18.06
CA ASN A 6 -5.22 47.28 -18.77
C ASN A 6 -5.60 45.87 -18.29
N LEU A 7 -6.87 45.53 -18.49
CA LEU A 7 -7.47 44.28 -18.02
C LEU A 7 -7.87 43.39 -19.19
N ARG A 8 -7.93 42.08 -18.95
CA ARG A 8 -8.37 41.08 -19.93
C ARG A 8 -9.88 41.20 -20.17
N LYS A 9 -10.35 40.63 -21.28
CA LYS A 9 -11.78 40.72 -21.68
C LYS A 9 -12.71 40.18 -20.60
N ASP A 10 -12.39 39.03 -20.03
CA ASP A 10 -13.14 38.37 -18.97
C ASP A 10 -13.15 39.18 -17.66
N GLU A 11 -12.05 39.85 -17.32
CA GLU A 11 -12.00 40.76 -16.16
C GLU A 11 -12.89 41.98 -16.36
N LEU A 12 -12.86 42.58 -17.55
CA LEU A 12 -13.71 43.72 -17.88
C LEU A 12 -15.20 43.35 -17.89
N ILE A 13 -15.54 42.13 -18.32
CA ILE A 13 -16.92 41.62 -18.25
C ILE A 13 -17.35 41.51 -16.79
N ALA A 14 -16.56 40.87 -15.93
CA ALA A 14 -16.87 40.71 -14.52
C ALA A 14 -17.06 42.06 -13.81
N ILE A 15 -16.19 43.04 -14.09
CA ILE A 15 -16.31 44.40 -13.54
C ILE A 15 -17.60 45.06 -14.01
N ALA A 16 -17.92 44.99 -15.30
CA ALA A 16 -19.15 45.59 -15.83
C ALA A 16 -20.39 44.93 -15.21
N GLU A 17 -20.40 43.61 -15.05
CA GLU A 17 -21.51 42.87 -14.42
C GLU A 17 -21.67 43.23 -12.93
N GLU A 18 -20.58 43.32 -12.17
CA GLU A 18 -20.61 43.75 -10.75
C GLU A 18 -21.04 45.21 -10.58
N MET A 19 -20.75 46.07 -11.57
CA MET A 19 -21.26 47.43 -11.63
C MET A 19 -22.75 47.49 -12.06
N GLY A 20 -23.38 46.36 -12.35
CA GLY A 20 -24.77 46.26 -12.81
C GLY A 20 -24.98 46.69 -14.26
N LEU A 21 -23.92 46.75 -15.06
CA LEU A 21 -23.97 47.12 -16.48
C LEU A 21 -24.33 45.90 -17.33
N THR A 22 -25.21 46.09 -18.32
CA THR A 22 -25.53 45.04 -19.28
C THR A 22 -24.41 44.90 -20.30
N VAL A 23 -23.72 43.76 -20.29
CA VAL A 23 -22.64 43.47 -21.23
C VAL A 23 -23.20 42.90 -22.54
N PRO A 24 -22.90 43.50 -23.72
CA PRO A 24 -23.29 42.91 -24.99
C PRO A 24 -22.51 41.62 -25.31
N ASP A 25 -23.20 40.57 -25.78
CA ASP A 25 -22.61 39.26 -26.13
C ASP A 25 -21.37 39.32 -27.03
N LYS A 26 -21.29 40.33 -27.90
CA LYS A 26 -20.21 40.51 -28.88
C LYS A 26 -19.30 41.71 -28.59
N ALA A 27 -19.36 42.26 -27.38
CA ALA A 27 -18.54 43.40 -26.99
C ALA A 27 -17.04 43.07 -27.13
N LYS A 28 -16.28 44.01 -27.71
CA LYS A 28 -14.82 43.97 -27.72
C LYS A 28 -14.28 44.61 -26.45
N VAL A 29 -12.99 44.36 -26.16
CA VAL A 29 -12.28 44.98 -25.03
C VAL A 29 -12.42 46.50 -25.02
N VAL A 30 -12.37 47.15 -26.19
CA VAL A 30 -12.56 48.60 -26.31
C VAL A 30 -13.97 49.05 -25.95
N ASP A 31 -15.00 48.28 -26.34
CA ASP A 31 -16.40 48.58 -26.06
C ASP A 31 -16.67 48.43 -24.56
N LEU A 32 -16.10 47.41 -23.92
CA LEU A 32 -16.21 47.17 -22.48
C LEU A 32 -15.54 48.28 -21.66
N LYS A 33 -14.34 48.74 -22.06
CA LYS A 33 -13.67 49.87 -21.40
C LYS A 33 -14.51 51.14 -21.50
N ALA A 34 -15.04 51.43 -22.69
CA ALA A 34 -15.91 52.58 -22.89
C ALA A 34 -17.20 52.48 -22.07
N LEU A 35 -17.79 51.28 -21.97
CA LEU A 35 -18.99 51.03 -21.17
C LEU A 35 -18.74 51.31 -19.68
N ILE A 36 -17.61 50.85 -19.13
CA ILE A 36 -17.23 51.09 -17.74
C ILE A 36 -16.92 52.57 -17.51
N GLU A 37 -16.10 53.18 -18.36
CA GLU A 37 -15.68 54.59 -18.22
C GLU A 37 -16.84 55.57 -18.40
N SER A 38 -17.89 55.19 -19.12
CA SER A 38 -19.09 56.02 -19.31
C SER A 38 -20.18 55.81 -18.25
N SER A 39 -20.02 54.83 -17.36
CA SER A 39 -21.00 54.56 -16.31
C SER A 39 -21.01 55.65 -15.24
N ASP A 40 -22.18 55.90 -14.66
CA ASP A 40 -22.33 56.90 -13.58
C ASP A 40 -21.49 56.53 -12.36
N VAL A 41 -21.43 55.23 -12.01
CA VAL A 41 -20.60 54.72 -10.90
C VAL A 41 -19.13 55.08 -11.08
N TYR A 42 -18.58 54.94 -12.29
CA TYR A 42 -17.19 55.30 -12.58
C TYR A 42 -16.92 56.81 -12.48
N ARG A 43 -17.92 57.64 -12.82
CA ARG A 43 -17.81 59.10 -12.79
C ARG A 43 -18.00 59.67 -11.40
N ASP A 44 -18.90 59.07 -10.64
CA ASP A 44 -19.29 59.51 -9.30
C ASP A 44 -18.27 59.08 -8.25
N ASP A 45 -17.78 57.83 -8.33
CA ASP A 45 -16.84 57.29 -7.36
C ASP A 45 -15.80 56.36 -8.00
N ILE A 46 -14.70 56.97 -8.44
CA ILE A 46 -13.59 56.27 -9.07
C ILE A 46 -12.83 55.36 -8.10
N GLU A 47 -12.88 55.64 -6.80
CA GLU A 47 -12.18 54.87 -5.76
C GLU A 47 -12.94 53.59 -5.45
N LEU A 48 -14.27 53.62 -5.45
CA LEU A 48 -15.10 52.41 -5.44
C LEU A 48 -14.80 51.50 -6.62
N VAL A 49 -14.66 52.05 -7.83
CA VAL A 49 -14.30 51.23 -9.00
C VAL A 49 -12.90 50.64 -8.86
N HIS A 50 -11.93 51.39 -8.31
CA HIS A 50 -10.59 50.85 -8.06
C HIS A 50 -10.63 49.67 -7.08
N ASN A 51 -11.33 49.83 -5.96
CA ASN A 51 -11.49 48.77 -4.96
C ASN A 51 -12.22 47.55 -5.51
N LEU A 52 -13.21 47.75 -6.37
CA LEU A 52 -13.90 46.67 -7.07
C LEU A 52 -12.95 45.89 -7.98
N ILE A 53 -12.13 46.60 -8.77
CA ILE A 53 -11.13 45.98 -9.65
C ILE A 53 -10.15 45.15 -8.83
N ASP A 54 -9.62 45.71 -7.73
CA ASP A 54 -8.68 45.00 -6.86
C ASP A 54 -9.31 43.74 -6.26
N THR A 55 -10.57 43.84 -5.81
CA THR A 55 -11.33 42.71 -5.25
C THR A 55 -11.50 41.59 -6.27
N ILE A 56 -11.96 41.91 -7.48
CA ILE A 56 -12.17 40.92 -8.55
C ILE A 56 -10.86 40.25 -8.95
N LEU A 57 -9.76 41.02 -9.04
CA LEU A 57 -8.45 40.46 -9.38
C LEU A 57 -7.91 39.54 -8.28
N GLU A 58 -8.08 39.90 -7.01
CA GLU A 58 -7.66 39.05 -5.90
C GLU A 58 -8.50 37.78 -5.82
N GLU A 59 -9.83 37.87 -5.94
CA GLU A 59 -10.70 36.68 -5.96
C GLU A 59 -10.34 35.72 -7.10
N LYS A 60 -10.04 36.26 -8.28
CA LYS A 60 -9.61 35.46 -9.43
C LYS A 60 -8.28 34.76 -9.17
N ARG A 61 -7.34 35.46 -8.53
CA ARG A 61 -6.04 34.89 -8.12
C ARG A 61 -6.24 33.78 -7.10
N GLU A 62 -7.02 34.02 -6.05
CA GLU A 62 -7.31 33.04 -5.01
C GLU A 62 -8.01 31.80 -5.57
N LYS A 63 -8.97 31.99 -6.49
CA LYS A 63 -9.63 30.88 -7.19
C LYS A 63 -8.64 30.05 -7.99
N SER A 64 -7.76 30.68 -8.76
CA SER A 64 -6.70 29.98 -9.51
C SER A 64 -5.77 29.19 -8.59
N GLU A 65 -5.40 29.75 -7.43
CA GLU A 65 -4.57 29.04 -6.44
C GLU A 65 -5.30 27.88 -5.76
N ARG A 66 -6.62 27.98 -5.55
CA ARG A 66 -7.45 26.88 -5.05
C ARG A 66 -7.56 25.77 -6.08
N ASP A 67 -7.87 26.09 -7.34
CA ASP A 67 -7.98 25.12 -8.43
C ASP A 67 -6.65 24.37 -8.61
N LYS A 68 -5.52 25.08 -8.54
CA LYS A 68 -4.19 24.45 -8.58
C LYS A 68 -3.95 23.51 -7.41
N ARG A 69 -4.36 23.89 -6.19
CA ARG A 69 -4.23 23.03 -5.00
C ARG A 69 -5.10 21.78 -5.10
N GLU A 70 -6.34 21.92 -5.56
CA GLU A 70 -7.25 20.79 -5.79
C GLU A 70 -6.68 19.83 -6.83
N TYR A 71 -6.13 20.34 -7.93
CA TYR A 71 -5.48 19.52 -8.95
C TYR A 71 -4.29 18.71 -8.40
N GLU A 72 -3.44 19.32 -7.58
CA GLU A 72 -2.32 18.60 -6.95
C GLU A 72 -2.81 17.51 -5.97
N ILE A 73 -3.89 17.77 -5.22
CA ILE A 73 -4.52 16.77 -4.35
C ILE A 73 -5.07 15.59 -5.17
N GLU A 74 -5.77 15.87 -6.27
CA GLU A 74 -6.30 14.85 -7.19
C GLU A 74 -5.16 13.95 -7.73
N LYS A 75 -4.05 14.57 -8.12
CA LYS A 75 -2.86 13.87 -8.62
C LYS A 75 -2.24 12.96 -7.56
N ILE A 76 -2.15 13.42 -6.31
CA ILE A 76 -1.66 12.61 -5.18
C ILE A 76 -2.60 11.43 -4.92
N LYS A 77 -3.92 11.65 -4.91
CA LYS A 77 -4.92 10.59 -4.73
C LYS A 77 -4.83 9.54 -5.82
N LEU A 78 -4.64 9.96 -7.07
CA LEU A 78 -4.46 9.05 -8.20
C LEU A 78 -3.21 8.18 -8.01
N ALA A 79 -2.06 8.79 -7.69
CA ALA A 79 -0.82 8.05 -7.45
C ALA A 79 -0.94 7.05 -6.28
N GLN A 80 -1.70 7.40 -5.23
CA GLN A 80 -1.98 6.49 -4.11
C GLN A 80 -2.87 5.30 -4.52
N LEU A 81 -3.85 5.52 -5.40
CA LEU A 81 -4.70 4.45 -5.94
C LEU A 81 -3.90 3.53 -6.87
N GLU A 82 -3.07 4.08 -7.75
CA GLU A 82 -2.19 3.29 -8.63
C GLU A 82 -1.24 2.40 -7.83
N LYS A 83 -0.62 2.95 -6.78
CA LYS A 83 0.25 2.17 -5.89
C LYS A 83 -0.50 1.08 -5.12
N GLN A 84 -1.74 1.35 -4.68
CA GLN A 84 -2.57 0.33 -4.03
C GLN A 84 -2.93 -0.79 -5.01
N LEU A 85 -3.30 -0.44 -6.24
CA LEU A 85 -3.59 -1.40 -7.29
C LEU A 85 -2.36 -2.26 -7.64
N GLU A 86 -1.17 -1.66 -7.69
CA GLU A 86 0.09 -2.38 -7.89
C GLU A 86 0.34 -3.38 -6.75
N ILE A 87 0.15 -2.97 -5.49
CA ILE A 87 0.29 -3.85 -4.32
C ILE A 87 -0.74 -4.97 -4.37
N GLU A 88 -2.00 -4.68 -4.70
CA GLU A 88 -3.07 -5.67 -4.82
C GLU A 88 -2.78 -6.67 -5.94
N ASN A 89 -2.31 -6.21 -7.09
CA ASN A 89 -1.88 -7.07 -8.19
C ASN A 89 -0.66 -7.92 -7.81
N ALA A 90 0.33 -7.36 -7.12
CA ALA A 90 1.47 -8.11 -6.62
C ALA A 90 1.04 -9.18 -5.60
N ARG A 91 0.11 -8.85 -4.70
CA ARG A 91 -0.50 -9.81 -3.76
C ARG A 91 -1.29 -10.88 -4.50
N LYS A 92 -2.12 -10.52 -5.47
CA LYS A 92 -2.86 -11.47 -6.30
C LYS A 92 -1.92 -12.36 -7.09
N ASN A 93 -0.81 -11.84 -7.60
CA ASN A 93 0.22 -12.63 -8.27
C ASN A 93 0.97 -13.55 -7.30
N LEU A 94 1.21 -13.13 -6.06
CA LEU A 94 1.71 -14.02 -5.02
C LEU A 94 0.70 -15.12 -4.71
N VAL A 95 -0.57 -14.78 -4.49
CA VAL A 95 -1.65 -15.75 -4.24
C VAL A 95 -1.87 -16.66 -5.44
N ASN A 96 -1.78 -16.17 -6.68
CA ASN A 96 -1.89 -16.97 -7.90
C ASN A 96 -0.62 -17.78 -8.18
N THR A 97 0.56 -17.33 -7.74
CA THR A 97 1.78 -18.14 -7.77
C THR A 97 1.69 -19.24 -6.71
N SER A 98 1.14 -18.94 -5.54
CA SER A 98 0.79 -19.91 -4.51
C SER A 98 -0.32 -20.87 -4.98
N GLN A 99 -1.37 -20.39 -5.67
CA GLN A 99 -2.49 -21.17 -6.21
C GLN A 99 -2.17 -21.89 -7.52
N ALA A 100 -1.19 -21.44 -8.31
CA ALA A 100 -0.61 -22.25 -9.40
C ALA A 100 0.22 -23.42 -8.84
N THR A 101 0.56 -23.38 -7.55
CA THR A 101 1.02 -24.53 -6.75
C THR A 101 -0.07 -25.19 -5.91
N GLU A 102 -1.31 -24.69 -5.91
CA GLU A 102 -2.44 -25.27 -5.18
C GLU A 102 -3.65 -25.47 -6.12
N ILE A 103 -3.47 -26.33 -7.13
CA ILE A 103 -4.42 -27.44 -7.22
C ILE A 103 -3.88 -28.51 -6.29
N VAL A 104 -4.02 -28.30 -4.99
CA VAL A 104 -3.99 -29.45 -4.11
C VAL A 104 -5.03 -29.23 -3.03
N GLU A 105 -5.92 -30.21 -2.95
CA GLU A 105 -6.92 -30.40 -1.91
C GLU A 105 -6.37 -30.09 -0.52
N PRO A 106 -7.22 -29.80 0.48
CA PRO A 106 -6.83 -29.70 1.89
C PRO A 106 -6.10 -30.94 2.45
N GLY A 107 -5.95 -32.04 1.69
CA GLY A 107 -5.05 -33.15 1.99
C GLY A 107 -3.56 -32.91 1.66
N SER A 108 -3.21 -31.89 0.87
CA SER A 108 -1.86 -31.67 0.32
C SER A 108 -0.74 -31.46 1.32
N LEU A 109 -0.97 -30.57 2.28
CA LEU A 109 0.08 -30.14 3.20
C LEU A 109 0.37 -31.24 4.22
N THR A 110 -0.68 -31.98 4.63
CA THR A 110 -0.55 -33.18 5.45
C THR A 110 0.11 -34.32 4.67
N ASP A 111 -0.23 -34.51 3.39
CA ASP A 111 0.40 -35.51 2.51
C ASP A 111 1.88 -35.21 2.28
N ASN A 112 2.24 -33.92 2.17
CA ASN A 112 3.62 -33.47 2.02
C ASN A 112 4.43 -33.70 3.31
N LEU A 113 3.90 -33.32 4.48
CA LEU A 113 4.56 -33.55 5.76
C LEU A 113 4.71 -35.05 6.05
N GLU A 114 3.67 -35.86 5.82
CA GLU A 114 3.73 -37.31 6.02
C GLU A 114 4.75 -37.98 5.07
N SER A 115 4.77 -37.56 3.80
CA SER A 115 5.77 -38.00 2.82
C SER A 115 7.20 -37.59 3.21
N LEU A 116 7.36 -36.38 3.76
CA LEU A 116 8.64 -35.87 4.24
C LEU A 116 9.11 -36.64 5.47
N ILE A 117 8.23 -36.87 6.45
CA ILE A 117 8.48 -37.71 7.63
C ILE A 117 8.90 -39.12 7.20
N LYS A 118 8.18 -39.74 6.28
CA LYS A 118 8.49 -41.08 5.76
C LYS A 118 9.85 -41.12 5.06
N SER A 119 10.14 -40.10 4.24
CA SER A 119 11.41 -39.98 3.53
C SER A 119 12.59 -39.79 4.49
N VAL A 120 12.43 -38.95 5.52
CA VAL A 120 13.44 -38.75 6.57
C VAL A 120 13.64 -40.03 7.37
N LYS A 121 12.55 -40.68 7.82
CA LYS A 121 12.59 -41.98 8.53
C LYS A 121 13.37 -43.05 7.76
N THR A 122 13.22 -43.08 6.44
CA THR A 122 13.91 -44.05 5.56
C THR A 122 15.40 -43.76 5.44
N LEU A 123 15.81 -42.49 5.54
CA LEU A 123 17.20 -42.05 5.41
C LEU A 123 17.94 -41.97 6.76
N SER A 124 17.21 -41.96 7.87
CA SER A 124 17.76 -42.00 9.23
C SER A 124 17.86 -43.43 9.76
N ILE A 125 18.84 -43.70 10.63
CA ILE A 125 18.86 -44.95 11.39
C ILE A 125 17.65 -45.03 12.36
N PRO A 126 17.19 -46.24 12.74
CA PRO A 126 16.06 -46.39 13.66
C PRO A 126 16.37 -45.79 15.03
N VAL A 127 15.31 -45.39 15.75
CA VAL A 127 15.40 -44.79 17.09
C VAL A 127 16.11 -45.78 18.04
N PRO A 128 17.29 -45.43 18.58
CA PRO A 128 18.06 -46.36 19.40
C PRO A 128 17.41 -46.60 20.76
N VAL A 129 17.58 -47.79 21.33
CA VAL A 129 17.13 -48.10 22.70
C VAL A 129 18.14 -47.64 23.76
N ARG A 130 19.43 -47.61 23.41
CA ARG A 130 20.52 -47.26 24.32
C ARG A 130 21.01 -45.84 24.09
N SER A 131 21.32 -45.12 25.17
CA SER A 131 21.72 -43.71 25.17
C SER A 131 22.98 -43.45 24.32
N GLU A 132 23.95 -44.38 24.30
CA GLU A 132 25.23 -44.18 23.60
C GLU A 132 25.06 -44.10 22.07
N SER A 133 23.96 -44.62 21.55
CA SER A 133 23.65 -44.66 20.12
C SER A 133 22.86 -43.44 19.63
N PHE A 134 22.37 -42.58 20.53
CA PHE A 134 21.60 -41.39 20.15
C PHE A 134 22.43 -40.37 19.38
N LYS A 135 23.73 -40.26 19.68
CA LYS A 135 24.65 -39.37 18.94
C LYS A 135 24.69 -39.73 17.45
N LEU A 136 24.74 -41.02 17.13
CA LEU A 136 24.74 -41.50 15.75
C LEU A 136 23.36 -41.31 15.09
N PHE A 137 22.29 -41.47 15.87
CA PHE A 137 20.92 -41.23 15.40
C PHE A 137 20.71 -39.78 14.98
N PHE A 138 21.04 -38.81 15.84
CA PHE A 138 20.93 -37.39 15.50
C PHE A 138 21.80 -37.03 14.31
N HIS A 139 23.03 -37.54 14.24
CA HIS A 139 23.89 -37.30 13.08
C HIS A 139 23.27 -37.83 11.77
N SER A 140 22.69 -39.03 11.78
CA SER A 140 22.00 -39.59 10.63
C SER A 140 20.75 -38.79 10.26
N LEU A 141 20.02 -38.32 11.26
CA LEU A 141 18.80 -37.53 11.09
C LEU A 141 19.08 -36.14 10.51
N GLU A 142 20.11 -35.45 11.01
CA GLU A 142 20.57 -34.16 10.49
C GLU A 142 20.99 -34.27 9.02
N LYS A 143 21.69 -35.36 8.67
CA LYS A 143 22.06 -35.64 7.28
C LYS A 143 20.84 -35.89 6.40
N ALA A 144 19.81 -36.57 6.91
CA ALA A 144 18.54 -36.74 6.22
C ALA A 144 17.80 -35.40 6.03
N PHE A 145 17.81 -34.53 7.05
CA PHE A 145 17.24 -33.18 6.95
C PHE A 145 17.94 -32.32 5.90
N GLN A 146 19.27 -32.36 5.83
CA GLN A 146 20.04 -31.66 4.79
C GLN A 146 19.75 -32.24 3.40
N ASN A 147 19.68 -33.57 3.26
CA ASN A 147 19.41 -34.22 1.98
C ASN A 147 18.02 -33.89 1.42
N LYS A 148 17.04 -33.71 2.30
CA LYS A 148 15.65 -33.38 1.93
C LYS A 148 15.33 -31.90 2.02
N SER A 149 16.32 -31.05 2.29
CA SER A 149 16.15 -29.60 2.47
C SER A 149 15.01 -29.25 3.43
N VAL A 150 14.95 -29.93 4.57
CA VAL A 150 13.88 -29.76 5.56
C VAL A 150 13.94 -28.37 6.21
N PRO A 151 12.86 -27.57 6.15
CA PRO A 151 12.76 -26.28 6.83
C PRO A 151 13.02 -26.40 8.33
N ASN A 152 13.66 -25.41 8.94
CA ASN A 152 14.02 -25.46 10.37
C ASN A 152 12.79 -25.60 11.27
N GLU A 153 11.69 -24.95 10.88
CA GLU A 153 10.42 -24.90 11.58
C GLU A 153 9.75 -26.28 11.69
N LEU A 154 10.07 -27.21 10.77
CA LEU A 154 9.49 -28.56 10.72
C LEU A 154 10.38 -29.62 11.39
N LYS A 155 11.64 -29.31 11.71
CA LYS A 155 12.59 -30.31 12.24
C LYS A 155 12.18 -30.85 13.59
N ALA A 156 11.66 -29.99 14.47
CA ALA A 156 11.17 -30.38 15.78
C ALA A 156 9.97 -31.32 15.66
N GLU A 157 8.97 -30.94 14.87
CA GLU A 157 7.76 -31.75 14.63
C GLU A 157 8.08 -33.12 14.02
N ILE A 158 8.96 -33.16 13.02
CA ILE A 158 9.41 -34.42 12.40
C ILE A 158 10.17 -35.29 13.42
N LEU A 159 11.06 -34.69 14.23
CA LEU A 159 11.80 -35.42 15.26
C LEU A 159 10.83 -36.04 16.28
N LEU A 160 9.86 -35.28 16.78
CA LEU A 160 8.85 -35.77 17.73
C LEU A 160 8.06 -36.93 17.12
N ASN A 161 7.65 -36.80 15.85
CA ASN A 161 6.96 -37.89 15.14
C ASN A 161 7.84 -39.15 14.98
N ILE A 162 9.14 -38.99 14.79
CA ILE A 162 10.10 -40.12 14.69
C ILE A 162 10.29 -40.80 16.05
N LEU A 163 10.37 -40.02 17.13
CA LEU A 163 10.52 -40.53 18.49
C LEU A 163 9.27 -41.25 19.01
N GLY A 164 8.09 -40.90 18.47
CA GLY A 164 6.82 -41.59 18.74
C GLY A 164 6.47 -41.59 20.22
N GLU A 165 6.10 -42.75 20.78
CA GLU A 165 5.69 -42.88 22.19
C GLU A 165 6.77 -42.47 23.20
N ARG A 166 8.05 -42.39 22.79
CA ARG A 166 9.14 -41.93 23.65
C ARG A 166 9.09 -40.43 23.91
N VAL A 167 8.35 -39.67 23.10
CA VAL A 167 8.07 -38.24 23.34
C VAL A 167 7.35 -38.05 24.67
N ASN A 168 6.54 -39.00 25.13
CA ASN A 168 5.83 -38.88 26.41
C ASN A 168 6.78 -38.71 27.61
N ASN A 169 8.00 -39.26 27.51
CA ASN A 169 9.03 -39.06 28.54
C ASN A 169 9.64 -37.66 28.45
N LEU A 170 9.77 -37.07 27.25
CA LEU A 170 10.26 -35.71 27.04
C LEU A 170 9.23 -34.66 27.49
N LEU A 171 7.94 -34.90 27.21
CA LEU A 171 6.83 -34.02 27.64
C LEU A 171 6.73 -33.86 29.16
N ALA A 172 7.31 -34.79 29.93
CA ALA A 172 7.34 -34.71 31.39
C ALA A 172 8.36 -33.69 31.93
N TYR A 173 9.36 -33.29 31.12
CA TYR A 173 10.49 -32.47 31.55
C TYR A 173 10.69 -31.19 30.73
N VAL A 174 10.02 -31.05 29.58
CA VAL A 174 10.23 -29.95 28.62
C VAL A 174 8.97 -29.08 28.52
N SER A 175 9.14 -27.76 28.52
CA SER A 175 8.02 -26.81 28.42
C SER A 175 7.45 -26.80 26.99
N GLN A 176 6.18 -26.38 26.83
CA GLN A 176 5.55 -26.33 25.51
C GLN A 176 6.28 -25.39 24.53
N GLU A 177 6.95 -24.36 25.04
CA GLU A 177 7.72 -23.39 24.24
C GLU A 177 9.02 -24.01 23.70
N ASP A 178 9.63 -24.91 24.47
CA ASP A 178 10.88 -25.60 24.09
C ASP A 178 10.67 -26.76 23.12
N LEU A 179 9.44 -27.27 22.99
CA LEU A 179 9.06 -28.36 22.06
C LEU A 179 9.01 -27.93 20.58
N CYS A 180 9.12 -26.63 20.32
CA CYS A 180 9.19 -26.09 18.95
C CYS A 180 10.63 -25.94 18.45
N ASP A 181 11.64 -26.13 19.31
CA ASP A 181 13.06 -25.97 18.98
C ASP A 181 13.76 -27.33 18.92
N TYR A 182 14.24 -27.68 17.72
CA TYR A 182 14.98 -28.92 17.47
C TYR A 182 16.24 -29.05 18.33
N GLU A 183 16.99 -27.96 18.53
CA GLU A 183 18.25 -28.02 19.28
C GLU A 183 18.00 -28.24 20.78
N ASN A 184 16.88 -27.72 21.31
CA ASN A 184 16.48 -27.95 22.70
C ASN A 184 16.06 -29.42 22.91
N ILE A 185 15.23 -29.98 22.02
CA ILE A 185 14.78 -31.38 22.11
C ILE A 185 15.96 -32.34 22.00
N LYS A 186 16.95 -32.04 21.16
CA LYS A 186 18.16 -32.85 20.97
C LYS A 186 19.05 -32.92 22.22
N GLN A 187 19.02 -31.90 23.07
CA GLN A 187 19.84 -31.81 24.28
C GLN A 187 19.20 -32.46 25.51
N CYS A 188 17.92 -32.85 25.43
CA CYS A 188 17.18 -33.55 26.49
C CYS A 188 17.49 -35.05 26.51
#